data_AF-A0A357HBG4-F1
#
_entry.id   AF-A0A357HBG4-F1
#
_cell.length_a   1.000
_cell.length_b   1.000
_cell.length_c   1.000
_cell.angle_alpha   90.00
_cell.angle_beta   90.00
_cell.angle_gamma   90.00
#
_symmetry.space_group_name_H-M   'P 1'
#
loop_
_entity.id
_entity.type
_entity.pdbx_description
1 polymer ?
#
loop_
_entity_poly.entity_id
_entity_poly.type
_entity_poly.pdbx_seq_one_letter_code
_entity_poly.pdbx_strand_id
1 'polypeptide(L)'
;MRNRYVSFGLALVLGLGTFSLASCNRSSQDEHVDYVSQAKLNLDYTGKQFLTDGIGEVTVRQYIDGDTTHFNQTNKMQVDVRYSDINTPESTAQVQKWGKSASLFTESKLSSATEIVLTNPTMDLRKPDHDSNNRWLALVWYATVDNPSLDDFRLLNLEIVQEGYSVVSSMESYYSFFDIFNKAAAQAANEKLHIYASEDTVDPNFYTGAAKSMTIHDFNFDASKYVGKKVNMTGIVAGFLGVSNVWVESTYEDPETGDVSVWGVSLFAGYDGKAKPLYTVGNQVQFTGVCEEFSGSYQVSGLTYSPYSPSEDDVKLLSKNNPIPSANQIDTVANFLTGKYHVDTFVSLTDTITFTGGYGGKDEIDPDTGVTYTNNSITLYGKTETGDSISVYLPNGAVVKDDDGNQIFSYTKLVGRTTDGIRGVVEEYNGRYNLTVLGTASMKLRPAESTDAE
;
A
#
# COMPACT_ATOMS: atom_id res chain seq x y z
N MET A 1 54.90 -61.11 -38.90
CA MET A 1 56.28 -60.82 -39.33
C MET A 1 56.29 -59.47 -40.04
N ARG A 2 57.31 -58.66 -39.72
CA ARG A 2 57.67 -57.38 -40.34
C ARG A 2 57.46 -57.39 -41.86
N ASN A 3 57.01 -56.26 -42.42
CA ASN A 3 57.81 -55.61 -43.45
C ASN A 3 57.49 -54.12 -43.58
N ARG A 4 58.58 -53.35 -43.62
CA ARG A 4 58.67 -51.95 -44.00
C ARG A 4 59.08 -51.87 -45.48
N TYR A 5 58.94 -50.66 -46.02
CA TYR A 5 59.57 -50.10 -47.23
C TYR A 5 58.82 -50.33 -48.56
N VAL A 6 58.78 -49.44 -49.55
CA VAL A 6 59.05 -47.99 -49.76
C VAL A 6 58.55 -47.67 -51.19
N SER A 7 58.04 -46.45 -51.40
CA SER A 7 57.88 -45.61 -52.62
C SER A 7 57.77 -46.16 -54.05
N PHE A 8 56.80 -45.63 -54.80
CA PHE A 8 56.88 -44.96 -56.13
C PHE A 8 55.46 -44.39 -56.37
N GLY A 9 55.16 -43.10 -56.49
CA GLY A 9 55.78 -42.08 -57.32
C GLY A 9 54.90 -41.86 -58.56
N LEU A 10 53.83 -41.06 -58.47
CA LEU A 10 53.26 -40.38 -59.64
C LEU A 10 52.58 -39.07 -59.23
N ALA A 11 53.03 -38.00 -59.88
CA ALA A 11 52.57 -36.63 -59.78
C ALA A 11 51.15 -36.45 -60.35
N LEU A 12 50.43 -35.39 -59.94
CA LEU A 12 50.20 -34.19 -60.78
C LEU A 12 49.13 -33.25 -60.14
N VAL A 13 49.55 -32.01 -59.88
CA VAL A 13 48.82 -30.71 -59.98
C VAL A 13 47.61 -30.41 -59.07
N LEU A 14 47.92 -29.62 -58.03
CA LEU A 14 47.37 -28.29 -57.70
C LEU A 14 45.94 -27.95 -58.15
N GLY A 15 45.02 -27.95 -57.17
CA GLY A 15 43.83 -27.10 -57.14
C GLY A 15 43.75 -26.41 -55.78
N LEU A 16 44.19 -25.16 -55.71
CA LEU A 16 44.03 -24.26 -54.55
C LEU A 16 42.54 -23.99 -54.36
N GLY A 17 41.91 -24.69 -53.42
CA GLY A 17 40.60 -24.35 -52.87
C GLY A 17 40.77 -23.94 -51.41
N THR A 18 41.03 -22.66 -51.17
CA THR A 18 40.88 -22.06 -49.85
C THR A 18 39.39 -22.04 -49.49
N PHE A 19 38.91 -23.09 -48.81
CA PHE A 19 37.70 -22.98 -47.99
C PHE A 19 38.10 -22.32 -46.67
N SER A 20 38.00 -21.00 -46.65
CA SER A 20 37.93 -20.24 -45.42
C SER A 20 36.70 -20.75 -44.65
N LEU A 21 36.94 -21.50 -43.57
CA LEU A 21 35.94 -21.69 -42.54
C LEU A 21 35.66 -20.30 -41.95
N ALA A 22 34.60 -19.65 -42.45
CA ALA A 22 34.00 -18.52 -41.77
C ALA A 22 33.50 -19.03 -40.43
N SER A 23 34.31 -18.82 -39.39
CA SER A 23 33.85 -18.82 -38.01
C SER A 23 32.81 -17.72 -37.89
N CYS A 24 31.53 -18.07 -38.05
CA CYS A 24 30.43 -17.22 -37.63
C CYS A 24 30.37 -17.26 -36.11
N ASN A 25 31.31 -16.58 -35.45
CA ASN A 25 31.14 -16.14 -34.09
C ASN A 25 30.35 -14.83 -34.15
N ARG A 26 29.02 -14.94 -34.27
CA ARG A 26 28.10 -13.80 -34.11
C ARG A 26 27.22 -14.09 -32.90
N SER A 27 27.81 -13.94 -31.71
CA SER A 27 27.02 -13.52 -30.55
C SER A 27 26.72 -12.03 -30.74
N SER A 28 25.74 -11.70 -31.57
CA SER A 28 25.07 -10.41 -31.41
C SER A 28 24.23 -10.53 -30.14
N GLN A 29 24.83 -10.18 -29.00
CA GLN A 29 24.01 -9.53 -27.99
C GLN A 29 23.59 -8.22 -28.65
N ASP A 30 22.31 -8.11 -29.01
CA ASP A 30 21.76 -6.83 -29.41
C ASP A 30 22.07 -5.84 -28.29
N GLU A 31 22.61 -4.68 -28.66
CA GLU A 31 22.92 -3.61 -27.72
C GLU A 31 21.65 -3.24 -26.95
N HIS A 32 21.72 -3.18 -25.62
CA HIS A 32 20.59 -2.82 -24.77
C HIS A 32 20.06 -1.44 -25.19
N VAL A 33 18.78 -1.38 -25.58
CA VAL A 33 18.16 -0.15 -26.06
C VAL A 33 17.44 0.55 -24.91
N ASP A 34 17.74 1.82 -24.67
CA ASP A 34 16.96 2.67 -23.76
C ASP A 34 15.70 3.18 -24.46
N TYR A 35 14.62 2.40 -24.43
CA TYR A 35 13.31 2.80 -24.96
C TYR A 35 12.69 3.97 -24.21
N VAL A 36 13.03 4.16 -22.92
CA VAL A 36 12.54 5.30 -22.13
C VAL A 36 13.00 6.62 -22.74
N SER A 37 14.22 6.69 -23.28
CA SER A 37 14.72 7.89 -23.98
C SER A 37 13.92 8.26 -25.24
N GLN A 38 13.14 7.33 -25.78
CA GLN A 38 12.30 7.52 -26.97
C GLN A 38 10.90 8.01 -26.62
N ALA A 39 10.45 7.85 -25.37
CA ALA A 39 9.20 8.43 -24.89
C ALA A 39 9.39 9.92 -24.60
N LYS A 40 8.48 10.75 -25.10
CA LYS A 40 8.57 12.21 -24.98
C LYS A 40 7.28 12.79 -24.42
N LEU A 41 7.42 13.58 -23.35
CA LEU A 41 6.37 14.48 -22.90
C LEU A 41 6.27 15.62 -23.93
N ASN A 42 5.13 15.79 -24.58
CA ASN A 42 4.93 16.78 -25.64
C ASN A 42 3.76 17.75 -25.34
N LEU A 43 3.28 17.75 -24.10
CA LEU A 43 2.21 18.61 -23.61
C LEU A 43 2.78 19.59 -22.60
N ASP A 44 2.43 20.87 -22.76
CA ASP A 44 2.72 21.88 -21.73
C ASP A 44 1.82 21.64 -20.51
N TYR A 45 2.44 21.57 -19.34
CA TYR A 45 1.79 21.34 -18.05
C TYR A 45 1.72 22.61 -17.19
N THR A 46 2.33 23.71 -17.62
CA THR A 46 2.45 24.94 -16.83
C THR A 46 1.10 25.47 -16.38
N GLY A 47 0.90 25.58 -15.06
CA GLY A 47 -0.34 26.10 -14.47
C GLY A 47 -1.56 25.18 -14.61
N LYS A 48 -1.39 23.94 -15.09
CA LYS A 48 -2.48 22.95 -15.24
C LYS A 48 -2.62 22.06 -14.02
N GLN A 49 -3.80 21.49 -13.86
CA GLN A 49 -4.14 20.60 -12.77
C GLN A 49 -4.54 19.24 -13.35
N PHE A 50 -3.87 18.17 -12.91
CA PHE A 50 -4.12 16.82 -13.43
C PHE A 50 -5.60 16.41 -13.36
N LEU A 51 -6.27 16.70 -12.25
CA LEU A 51 -7.68 16.31 -12.05
C LEU A 51 -8.70 17.08 -12.91
N THR A 52 -8.31 18.18 -13.56
CA THR A 52 -9.20 18.95 -14.44
C THR A 52 -8.74 18.92 -15.89
N ASP A 53 -7.44 19.11 -16.11
CA ASP A 53 -6.83 19.28 -17.43
C ASP A 53 -6.24 17.98 -17.98
N GLY A 54 -6.15 16.91 -17.19
CA GLY A 54 -5.49 15.66 -17.58
C GLY A 54 -3.97 15.72 -17.56
N ILE A 55 -3.40 16.83 -17.12
CA ILE A 55 -1.96 17.00 -16.97
C ILE A 55 -1.67 17.99 -15.84
N GLY A 56 -0.63 17.76 -15.06
CA GLY A 56 -0.20 18.73 -14.05
C GLY A 56 0.99 18.27 -13.24
N GLU A 57 1.70 19.26 -12.69
CA GLU A 57 2.80 19.07 -11.76
C GLU A 57 2.29 18.60 -10.39
N VAL A 58 3.03 17.69 -9.76
CA VAL A 58 2.70 17.11 -8.46
C VAL A 58 3.93 16.92 -7.57
N THR A 59 3.67 16.74 -6.28
CA THR A 59 4.67 16.31 -5.28
C THR A 59 4.23 14.99 -4.67
N VAL A 60 5.17 14.12 -4.32
CA VAL A 60 4.82 12.86 -3.65
C VAL A 60 4.30 13.15 -2.23
N ARG A 61 3.17 12.52 -1.90
CA ARG A 61 2.63 12.45 -0.54
C ARG A 61 3.04 11.14 0.14
N GLN A 62 2.93 10.02 -0.57
CA GLN A 62 3.19 8.69 -0.02
C GLN A 62 3.53 7.70 -1.14
N TYR A 63 4.59 6.93 -0.94
CA TYR A 63 4.93 5.78 -1.76
C TYR A 63 4.11 4.57 -1.29
N ILE A 64 3.44 3.87 -2.22
CA ILE A 64 2.57 2.73 -1.89
C ILE A 64 3.20 1.42 -2.34
N ASP A 65 3.39 1.24 -3.65
CA ASP A 65 4.03 0.07 -4.24
C ASP A 65 4.67 0.42 -5.60
N GLY A 66 5.00 -0.60 -6.41
CA GLY A 66 5.69 -0.43 -7.68
C GLY A 66 4.89 0.36 -8.72
N ASP A 67 3.56 0.34 -8.67
CA ASP A 67 2.69 0.97 -9.65
C ASP A 67 1.59 1.87 -9.05
N THR A 68 1.69 2.15 -7.76
CA THR A 68 0.79 3.04 -7.03
C THR A 68 1.59 4.08 -6.24
N THR A 69 1.21 5.35 -6.37
CA THR A 69 1.78 6.44 -5.58
C THR A 69 0.70 7.45 -5.28
N HIS A 70 0.73 8.01 -4.07
CA HIS A 70 -0.15 9.11 -3.69
C HIS A 70 0.60 10.42 -3.83
N PHE A 71 -0.03 11.40 -4.46
CA PHE A 71 0.56 12.72 -4.70
C PHE A 71 -0.33 13.84 -4.16
N ASN A 72 0.28 15.02 -4.04
CA ASN A 72 -0.41 16.29 -3.91
C ASN A 72 -0.16 17.12 -5.18
N GLN A 73 -1.22 17.66 -5.77
CA GLN A 73 -1.13 18.68 -6.80
C GLN A 73 -0.60 20.00 -6.24
N THR A 74 -0.23 20.94 -7.13
CA THR A 74 0.29 22.26 -6.74
C THR A 74 -0.69 23.06 -5.88
N ASN A 75 -2.01 22.89 -6.09
CA ASN A 75 -3.08 23.46 -5.26
C ASN A 75 -3.40 22.63 -4.00
N LYS A 76 -2.53 21.68 -3.62
CA LYS A 76 -2.64 20.78 -2.46
C LYS A 76 -3.78 19.75 -2.54
N MET A 77 -4.45 19.62 -3.68
CA MET A 77 -5.39 18.52 -3.91
C MET A 77 -4.67 17.18 -3.87
N GLN A 78 -5.26 16.22 -3.16
CA GLN A 78 -4.76 14.86 -3.04
C GLN A 78 -5.16 14.04 -4.27
N VAL A 79 -4.22 13.29 -4.83
CA VAL A 79 -4.46 12.39 -5.96
C VAL A 79 -3.77 11.03 -5.73
N ASP A 80 -4.59 10.00 -5.59
CA ASP A 80 -4.14 8.62 -5.46
C ASP A 80 -4.05 8.00 -6.86
N VAL A 81 -2.83 7.72 -7.33
CA VAL A 81 -2.57 7.33 -8.72
C VAL A 81 -2.23 5.85 -8.82
N ARG A 82 -2.93 5.15 -9.74
CA ARG A 82 -2.52 3.85 -10.28
C ARG A 82 -1.87 4.09 -11.64
N TYR A 83 -0.66 3.58 -11.81
CA TYR A 83 0.15 3.80 -13.02
C TYR A 83 -0.50 3.02 -14.15
N SER A 84 -0.88 3.72 -15.21
CA SER A 84 -1.57 3.08 -16.32
C SER A 84 -0.64 2.12 -17.07
N ASP A 85 -1.26 1.14 -17.73
CA ASP A 85 -0.64 0.22 -18.67
C ASP A 85 0.42 -0.75 -18.10
N ILE A 86 0.62 -0.75 -16.78
CA ILE A 86 1.59 -1.62 -16.09
C ILE A 86 0.96 -2.36 -14.91
N ASN A 87 1.47 -3.55 -14.61
CA ASN A 87 1.11 -4.31 -13.42
C ASN A 87 2.36 -4.92 -12.77
N THR A 88 2.80 -4.32 -11.67
CA THR A 88 3.94 -4.80 -10.89
C THR A 88 3.50 -5.93 -9.96
N PRO A 89 4.40 -6.84 -9.53
CA PRO A 89 4.08 -7.75 -8.44
C PRO A 89 3.71 -6.97 -7.17
N GLU A 90 2.71 -7.44 -6.44
CA GLU A 90 2.17 -6.76 -5.26
C GLU A 90 3.19 -6.73 -4.10
N SER A 91 3.22 -5.63 -3.34
CA SER A 91 4.10 -5.47 -2.17
C SER A 91 3.40 -4.89 -0.94
N THR A 92 2.08 -5.02 -0.88
CA THR A 92 1.24 -4.52 0.22
C THR A 92 0.32 -5.64 0.71
N ALA A 93 -0.95 -5.68 0.28
CA ALA A 93 -1.95 -6.65 0.72
C ALA A 93 -1.50 -8.10 0.45
N GLN A 94 -0.85 -8.27 -0.69
CA GLN A 94 -0.11 -9.47 -1.04
C GLN A 94 1.36 -9.08 -1.18
N VAL A 95 2.24 -9.97 -0.77
CA VAL A 95 3.69 -9.77 -0.92
C VAL A 95 4.20 -10.80 -1.90
N GLN A 96 4.57 -10.33 -3.08
CA GLN A 96 5.05 -11.15 -4.19
C GLN A 96 6.54 -10.89 -4.45
N LYS A 97 7.21 -11.91 -4.98
CA LYS A 97 8.60 -11.78 -5.42
C LYS A 97 8.72 -10.66 -6.46
N TRP A 98 9.75 -9.84 -6.32
CA TRP A 98 10.03 -8.60 -7.05
C TRP A 98 9.10 -7.43 -6.75
N GLY A 99 8.04 -7.61 -5.95
CA GLY A 99 7.11 -6.52 -5.63
C GLY A 99 7.77 -5.42 -4.81
N LYS A 100 8.45 -5.77 -3.71
CA LYS A 100 9.16 -4.76 -2.90
C LYS A 100 10.32 -4.13 -3.67
N SER A 101 10.99 -4.88 -4.54
CA SER A 101 12.03 -4.34 -5.42
C SER A 101 11.48 -3.34 -6.44
N ALA A 102 10.30 -3.61 -7.03
CA ALA A 102 9.61 -2.64 -7.90
C ALA A 102 9.19 -1.38 -7.13
N SER A 103 8.66 -1.53 -5.92
CA SER A 103 8.32 -0.42 -5.02
C SER A 103 9.53 0.47 -4.71
N LEU A 104 10.67 -0.12 -4.33
CA LEU A 104 11.92 0.61 -4.08
C LEU A 104 12.47 1.28 -5.34
N PHE A 105 12.32 0.65 -6.49
CA PHE A 105 12.69 1.25 -7.77
C PHE A 105 11.89 2.53 -8.03
N THR A 106 10.57 2.44 -7.98
CA THR A 106 9.65 3.59 -8.14
C THR A 106 9.95 4.69 -7.13
N GLU A 107 10.11 4.34 -5.84
CA GLU A 107 10.48 5.28 -4.79
C GLU A 107 11.81 5.98 -5.09
N SER A 108 12.84 5.24 -5.53
CA SER A 108 14.16 5.82 -5.85
C SER A 108 14.12 6.85 -6.98
N LYS A 109 13.27 6.63 -8.00
CA LYS A 109 13.12 7.56 -9.14
C LYS A 109 12.37 8.82 -8.71
N LEU A 110 11.27 8.66 -7.99
CA LEU A 110 10.45 9.79 -7.56
C LEU A 110 11.08 10.60 -6.42
N SER A 111 11.80 9.98 -5.50
CA SER A 111 12.51 10.68 -4.41
C SER A 111 13.73 11.47 -4.90
N SER A 112 14.31 11.08 -6.04
CA SER A 112 15.40 11.83 -6.69
C SER A 112 14.92 12.84 -7.73
N ALA A 113 13.62 12.89 -8.00
CA ALA A 113 13.06 13.81 -8.98
C ALA A 113 13.07 15.26 -8.46
N THR A 114 13.51 16.17 -9.31
CA THR A 114 13.35 17.62 -9.11
C THR A 114 11.95 18.07 -9.50
N GLU A 115 11.32 17.36 -10.44
CA GLU A 115 9.97 17.66 -10.93
C GLU A 115 9.24 16.38 -11.36
N ILE A 116 7.94 16.32 -11.04
CA ILE A 116 7.06 15.19 -11.38
C ILE A 116 5.80 15.73 -12.05
N VAL A 117 5.45 15.14 -13.19
CA VAL A 117 4.24 15.49 -13.96
C VAL A 117 3.41 14.23 -14.18
N LEU A 118 2.11 14.35 -13.93
CA LEU A 118 1.13 13.33 -14.27
C LEU A 118 0.47 13.68 -15.60
N THR A 119 0.23 12.69 -16.45
CA THR A 119 -0.62 12.86 -17.64
C THR A 119 -1.69 11.78 -17.73
N ASN A 120 -2.81 12.12 -18.38
CA ASN A 120 -3.79 11.15 -18.82
C ASN A 120 -3.10 10.12 -19.74
N PRO A 121 -3.37 8.81 -19.61
CA PRO A 121 -2.77 7.79 -20.47
C PRO A 121 -3.00 8.01 -21.96
N THR A 122 -4.15 8.58 -22.33
CA THR A 122 -4.45 8.93 -23.72
C THR A 122 -3.74 10.18 -24.23
N MET A 123 -2.97 10.88 -23.37
CA MET A 123 -2.26 12.13 -23.69
C MET A 123 -3.18 13.24 -24.24
N ASP A 124 -4.45 13.22 -23.87
CA ASP A 124 -5.44 14.25 -24.19
C ASP A 124 -5.71 15.17 -22.98
N LEU A 125 -6.02 16.43 -23.27
CA LEU A 125 -6.27 17.46 -22.26
C LEU A 125 -7.70 17.36 -21.71
N ARG A 126 -7.97 16.29 -20.95
CA ARG A 126 -9.25 16.07 -20.25
C ARG A 126 -9.01 15.41 -18.90
N LYS A 127 -10.00 15.55 -18.02
CA LYS A 127 -10.08 14.82 -16.76
C LYS A 127 -9.74 13.32 -16.92
N PRO A 128 -8.86 12.76 -16.07
CA PRO A 128 -8.45 11.36 -16.13
C PRO A 128 -9.56 10.40 -15.71
N ASP A 129 -9.42 9.15 -16.11
CA ASP A 129 -10.31 8.05 -15.73
C ASP A 129 -9.86 7.39 -14.41
N HIS A 130 -10.73 6.57 -13.82
CA HIS A 130 -10.44 5.80 -12.61
C HIS A 130 -10.35 4.31 -12.89
N ASP A 131 -9.60 3.59 -12.05
CA ASP A 131 -9.69 2.14 -11.94
C ASP A 131 -10.94 1.70 -11.15
N SER A 132 -11.17 0.39 -11.04
CA SER A 132 -12.30 -0.16 -10.28
C SER A 132 -12.23 0.11 -8.77
N ASN A 133 -11.05 0.48 -8.26
CA ASN A 133 -10.81 0.84 -6.86
C ASN A 133 -10.87 2.36 -6.65
N ASN A 134 -11.34 3.11 -7.64
CA ASN A 134 -11.51 4.56 -7.62
C ASN A 134 -10.19 5.36 -7.51
N ARG A 135 -9.05 4.76 -7.86
CA ARG A 135 -7.76 5.45 -8.02
C ARG A 135 -7.66 6.05 -9.43
N TRP A 136 -6.99 7.18 -9.57
CA TRP A 136 -6.82 7.84 -10.87
C TRP A 136 -5.78 7.13 -11.72
N LEU A 137 -6.05 6.94 -13.01
CA LEU A 137 -5.10 6.37 -13.95
C LEU A 137 -4.19 7.46 -14.53
N ALA A 138 -2.87 7.27 -14.46
CA ALA A 138 -1.91 8.22 -15.01
C ALA A 138 -0.67 7.56 -15.61
N LEU A 139 -0.06 8.27 -16.56
CA LEU A 139 1.36 8.13 -16.86
C LEU A 139 2.15 9.08 -15.96
N VAL A 140 3.24 8.58 -15.38
CA VAL A 140 4.07 9.33 -14.44
C VAL A 140 5.39 9.69 -15.09
N TRP A 141 5.64 10.99 -15.20
CA TRP A 141 6.85 11.55 -15.77
C TRP A 141 7.69 12.18 -14.66
N TYR A 142 9.00 11.98 -14.73
CA TYR A 142 9.93 12.61 -13.78
C TYR A 142 11.16 13.17 -14.50
N ALA A 143 11.71 14.24 -13.93
CA ALA A 143 13.01 14.80 -14.31
C ALA A 143 13.88 14.94 -13.06
N THR A 144 15.20 14.95 -13.25
CA THR A 144 16.19 15.05 -12.15
C THR A 144 17.08 16.29 -12.26
N VAL A 145 16.83 17.15 -13.26
CA VAL A 145 17.53 18.42 -13.48
C VAL A 145 16.66 19.57 -13.01
N ASP A 146 17.26 20.64 -12.52
CA ASP A 146 16.52 21.85 -12.13
C ASP A 146 15.97 22.56 -13.38
N ASN A 147 14.68 22.95 -13.32
CA ASN A 147 13.98 23.62 -14.44
C ASN A 147 14.05 22.82 -15.76
N PRO A 148 13.55 21.57 -15.78
CA PRO A 148 13.61 20.69 -16.93
C PRO A 148 12.88 21.27 -18.14
N SER A 149 13.41 21.00 -19.32
CA SER A 149 12.65 21.08 -20.57
C SER A 149 11.82 19.80 -20.75
N LEU A 150 10.84 19.82 -21.65
CA LEU A 150 10.02 18.65 -21.96
C LEU A 150 10.83 17.41 -22.40
N ASP A 151 12.03 17.62 -22.95
CA ASP A 151 12.93 16.55 -23.39
C ASP A 151 13.67 15.85 -22.25
N ASP A 152 13.73 16.46 -21.07
CA ASP A 152 14.42 15.94 -19.89
C ASP A 152 13.57 14.94 -19.08
N PHE A 153 12.26 14.88 -19.36
CA PHE A 153 11.34 13.98 -18.66
C PHE A 153 11.47 12.54 -19.14
N ARG A 154 11.51 11.61 -18.19
CA ARG A 154 11.46 10.16 -18.42
C ARG A 154 10.11 9.60 -18.00
N LEU A 155 9.55 8.70 -18.81
CA LEU A 155 8.29 8.01 -18.51
C LEU A 155 8.54 6.83 -17.57
N LEU A 156 8.21 6.99 -16.29
CA LEU A 156 8.48 6.00 -15.25
C LEU A 156 7.73 4.68 -15.50
N ASN A 157 6.49 4.72 -15.99
CA ASN A 157 5.72 3.52 -16.33
C ASN A 157 6.51 2.62 -17.32
N LEU A 158 7.08 3.22 -18.36
CA LEU A 158 7.89 2.50 -19.36
C LEU A 158 9.21 2.02 -18.77
N GLU A 159 9.84 2.82 -17.92
CA GLU A 159 11.10 2.46 -17.27
C GLU A 159 10.94 1.24 -16.36
N ILE A 160 9.84 1.15 -15.61
CA ILE A 160 9.50 -0.03 -14.79
C ILE A 160 9.39 -1.29 -15.67
N VAL A 161 8.79 -1.19 -16.85
CA VAL A 161 8.67 -2.31 -17.81
C VAL A 161 10.02 -2.67 -18.44
N GLN A 162 10.81 -1.66 -18.83
CA GLN A 162 12.14 -1.86 -19.41
C GLN A 162 13.09 -2.58 -18.44
N GLU A 163 13.01 -2.24 -17.15
CA GLU A 163 13.77 -2.92 -16.10
C GLU A 163 13.18 -4.29 -15.73
N GLY A 164 12.05 -4.70 -16.31
CA GLY A 164 11.45 -6.01 -16.06
C GLY A 164 10.75 -6.14 -14.71
N TYR A 165 10.41 -5.04 -14.04
CA TYR A 165 9.62 -5.06 -12.81
C TYR A 165 8.12 -5.20 -13.05
N SER A 166 7.67 -5.06 -14.29
CA SER A 166 6.26 -5.13 -14.64
C SER A 166 6.01 -5.76 -15.99
N VAL A 167 4.85 -6.42 -16.11
CA VAL A 167 4.27 -6.74 -17.41
C VAL A 167 3.48 -5.54 -17.95
N VAL A 168 3.39 -5.44 -19.27
CA VAL A 168 2.41 -4.56 -19.91
C VAL A 168 1.00 -5.11 -19.64
N SER A 169 0.10 -4.28 -19.12
CA SER A 169 -1.27 -4.69 -18.79
C SER A 169 -2.29 -3.71 -19.34
N SER A 170 -3.32 -4.19 -20.04
CA SER A 170 -4.48 -3.37 -20.46
C SER A 170 -4.16 -2.19 -21.40
N MET A 171 -2.98 -2.16 -22.03
CA MET A 171 -2.60 -1.13 -22.98
C MET A 171 -3.24 -1.37 -24.35
N GLU A 172 -3.98 -0.38 -24.83
CA GLU A 172 -4.63 -0.44 -26.13
C GLU A 172 -3.64 -0.15 -27.27
N SER A 173 -3.81 -0.84 -28.41
CA SER A 173 -2.87 -0.75 -29.54
C SER A 173 -2.81 0.61 -30.23
N TYR A 174 -3.80 1.47 -29.99
CA TYR A 174 -3.85 2.82 -30.54
C TYR A 174 -3.20 3.88 -29.64
N TYR A 175 -2.71 3.52 -28.44
CA TYR A 175 -1.98 4.44 -27.58
C TYR A 175 -0.59 4.73 -28.16
N SER A 176 -0.16 5.99 -28.05
CA SER A 176 1.07 6.51 -28.66
C SER A 176 2.34 5.79 -28.20
N PHE A 177 2.31 5.13 -27.04
CA PHE A 177 3.45 4.41 -26.47
C PHE A 177 3.36 2.89 -26.65
N PHE A 178 2.34 2.37 -27.35
CA PHE A 178 2.09 0.93 -27.45
C PHE A 178 3.30 0.12 -27.94
N ASP A 179 3.92 0.57 -29.03
CA ASP A 179 5.04 -0.16 -29.63
C ASP A 179 6.30 -0.15 -28.75
N ILE A 180 6.57 0.96 -28.05
CA ILE A 180 7.79 1.10 -27.23
C ILE A 180 7.70 0.28 -25.94
N PHE A 181 6.53 0.21 -25.31
CA PHE A 181 6.28 -0.66 -24.15
C PHE A 181 6.46 -2.14 -24.51
N ASN A 182 5.89 -2.59 -25.64
CA ASN A 182 6.03 -3.98 -26.06
C ASN A 182 7.49 -4.34 -26.39
N LYS A 183 8.25 -3.42 -27.00
CA LYS A 183 9.68 -3.63 -27.26
C LYS A 183 10.51 -3.66 -25.97
N ALA A 184 10.24 -2.76 -25.03
CA ALA A 184 10.87 -2.77 -23.72
C ALA A 184 10.60 -4.06 -22.95
N ALA A 185 9.35 -4.52 -22.93
CA ALA A 185 8.97 -5.79 -22.30
C ALA A 185 9.65 -7.00 -22.96
N ALA A 186 9.73 -7.02 -24.30
CA ALA A 186 10.43 -8.08 -25.02
C ALA A 186 11.94 -8.09 -24.72
N GLN A 187 12.57 -6.92 -24.61
CA GLN A 187 13.98 -6.80 -24.20
C GLN A 187 14.18 -7.30 -22.78
N ALA A 188 13.38 -6.85 -21.81
CA ALA A 188 13.46 -7.30 -20.42
C ALA A 188 13.30 -8.82 -20.29
N ALA A 189 12.38 -9.42 -21.07
CA ALA A 189 12.19 -10.86 -21.12
C ALA A 189 13.39 -11.60 -21.73
N ASN A 190 13.96 -11.09 -22.83
CA ASN A 190 15.13 -11.68 -23.48
C ASN A 190 16.38 -11.61 -22.57
N GLU A 191 16.52 -10.52 -21.82
CA GLU A 191 17.59 -10.29 -20.85
C GLU A 191 17.34 -10.99 -19.50
N LYS A 192 16.15 -11.56 -19.31
CA LYS A 192 15.74 -12.26 -18.08
C LYS A 192 15.81 -11.39 -16.83
N LEU A 193 15.36 -10.14 -16.96
CA LEU A 193 15.34 -9.18 -15.85
C LEU A 193 14.18 -9.48 -14.89
N HIS A 194 14.47 -9.43 -13.59
CA HIS A 194 13.50 -9.49 -12.48
C HIS A 194 12.35 -10.50 -12.66
N ILE A 195 11.12 -10.06 -13.00
CA ILE A 195 9.97 -10.98 -13.12
C ILE A 195 10.15 -12.03 -14.22
N TYR A 196 11.04 -11.75 -15.19
CA TYR A 196 11.41 -12.66 -16.28
C TYR A 196 12.64 -13.52 -15.96
N ALA A 197 13.28 -13.30 -14.81
CA ALA A 197 14.38 -14.13 -14.33
C ALA A 197 13.88 -15.54 -13.98
N SER A 198 14.81 -16.50 -13.85
CA SER A 198 14.43 -17.84 -13.40
C SER A 198 13.82 -17.80 -11.99
N GLU A 199 12.99 -18.77 -11.67
CA GLU A 199 12.34 -18.90 -10.36
C GLU A 199 13.37 -18.97 -9.21
N ASP A 200 14.54 -19.57 -9.45
CA ASP A 200 15.65 -19.66 -8.49
C ASP A 200 16.43 -18.34 -8.30
N THR A 201 16.21 -17.33 -9.14
CA THR A 201 16.90 -16.03 -9.01
C THR A 201 16.46 -15.35 -7.72
N VAL A 202 17.40 -14.98 -6.85
CA VAL A 202 17.08 -14.36 -5.57
C VAL A 202 16.64 -12.92 -5.76
N ASP A 203 15.45 -12.58 -5.27
CA ASP A 203 15.08 -11.19 -5.03
C ASP A 203 15.57 -10.79 -3.63
N PRO A 204 16.52 -9.85 -3.49
CA PRO A 204 17.08 -9.45 -2.20
C PRO A 204 16.04 -8.87 -1.24
N ASN A 205 14.90 -8.37 -1.75
CA ASN A 205 13.84 -7.76 -0.96
C ASN A 205 12.63 -8.68 -0.75
N PHE A 206 12.76 -9.97 -1.06
CA PHE A 206 11.71 -10.96 -0.83
C PHE A 206 12.16 -12.05 0.13
N TYR A 207 11.54 -12.10 1.31
CA TYR A 207 11.87 -13.07 2.33
C TYR A 207 11.24 -14.44 2.03
N THR A 208 12.10 -15.44 1.82
CA THR A 208 11.69 -16.83 1.54
C THR A 208 11.87 -17.77 2.73
N GLY A 209 12.37 -17.27 3.87
CA GLY A 209 12.60 -18.07 5.06
C GLY A 209 11.32 -18.47 5.80
N ALA A 210 11.46 -19.33 6.79
CA ALA A 210 10.36 -19.73 7.67
C ALA A 210 9.85 -18.54 8.50
N ALA A 211 8.57 -18.59 8.86
CA ALA A 211 7.95 -17.61 9.73
C ALA A 211 8.52 -17.67 11.15
N LYS A 212 8.77 -16.50 11.75
CA LYS A 212 9.12 -16.41 13.16
C LYS A 212 7.86 -16.46 14.01
N SER A 213 7.70 -17.53 14.80
CA SER A 213 6.66 -17.58 15.82
C SER A 213 6.98 -16.61 16.97
N MET A 214 6.01 -15.79 17.38
CA MET A 214 6.13 -14.81 18.46
C MET A 214 4.77 -14.42 19.06
N THR A 215 4.77 -13.63 20.12
CA THR A 215 3.56 -13.02 20.70
C THR A 215 3.28 -11.65 20.06
N ILE A 216 2.03 -11.16 20.15
CA ILE A 216 1.69 -9.80 19.70
C ILE A 216 2.43 -8.75 20.55
N HIS A 217 2.65 -9.02 21.84
CA HIS A 217 3.49 -8.20 22.70
C HIS A 217 4.90 -8.04 22.11
N ASP A 218 5.61 -9.14 21.86
CA ASP A 218 6.98 -9.09 21.35
C ASP A 218 7.05 -8.44 19.97
N PHE A 219 6.01 -8.63 19.15
CA PHE A 219 5.91 -7.96 17.86
C PHE A 219 5.91 -6.44 18.02
N ASN A 220 5.09 -5.89 18.93
CA ASN A 220 5.01 -4.45 19.12
C ASN A 220 6.33 -3.82 19.60
N PHE A 221 7.17 -4.55 20.34
CA PHE A 221 8.49 -4.06 20.76
C PHE A 221 9.57 -4.21 19.68
N ASP A 222 9.52 -5.30 18.90
CA ASP A 222 10.62 -5.71 18.02
C ASP A 222 10.28 -5.65 16.52
N ALA A 223 9.10 -5.16 16.13
CA ALA A 223 8.61 -5.19 14.74
C ALA A 223 9.61 -4.63 13.73
N SER A 224 10.34 -3.56 14.06
CA SER A 224 11.39 -2.99 13.22
C SER A 224 12.46 -4.01 12.78
N LYS A 225 12.78 -5.02 13.61
CA LYS A 225 13.74 -6.10 13.30
C LYS A 225 13.17 -7.13 12.31
N TYR A 226 11.86 -7.14 12.16
CA TYR A 226 11.09 -8.10 11.39
C TYR A 226 10.47 -7.52 10.11
N VAL A 227 10.59 -6.21 9.85
CA VAL A 227 10.12 -5.60 8.60
C VAL A 227 10.61 -6.39 7.38
N GLY A 228 9.67 -6.76 6.50
CA GLY A 228 9.90 -7.60 5.32
C GLY A 228 10.02 -9.10 5.59
N LYS A 229 9.96 -9.56 6.85
CA LYS A 229 10.06 -10.98 7.23
C LYS A 229 8.70 -11.55 7.62
N LYS A 230 8.58 -12.88 7.50
CA LYS A 230 7.38 -13.61 7.94
C LYS A 230 7.34 -13.74 9.46
N VAL A 231 6.19 -13.42 10.05
CA VAL A 231 5.85 -13.62 11.46
C VAL A 231 4.62 -14.51 11.57
N ASN A 232 4.57 -15.33 12.62
CA ASN A 232 3.43 -16.18 12.94
C ASN A 232 2.97 -15.88 14.37
N MET A 233 1.71 -15.51 14.53
CA MET A 233 1.13 -15.10 15.80
C MET A 233 -0.28 -15.66 15.95
N THR A 234 -0.82 -15.53 17.16
CA THR A 234 -2.21 -15.88 17.47
C THR A 234 -2.86 -14.72 18.22
N GLY A 235 -4.13 -14.44 17.93
CA GLY A 235 -4.92 -13.50 18.71
C GLY A 235 -6.41 -13.59 18.41
N ILE A 236 -7.18 -12.79 19.14
CA ILE A 236 -8.64 -12.71 19.07
C ILE A 236 -9.02 -11.51 18.21
N VAL A 237 -9.86 -11.73 17.20
CA VAL A 237 -10.40 -10.65 16.37
C VAL A 237 -11.27 -9.75 17.23
N ALA A 238 -10.84 -8.50 17.39
CA ALA A 238 -11.50 -7.51 18.23
C ALA A 238 -12.32 -6.50 17.41
N GLY A 239 -11.99 -6.32 16.13
CA GLY A 239 -12.79 -5.52 15.20
C GLY A 239 -12.08 -5.28 13.88
N PHE A 240 -12.44 -4.18 13.20
CA PHE A 240 -11.94 -3.83 11.87
C PHE A 240 -11.56 -2.35 11.80
N LEU A 241 -10.40 -2.06 11.20
CA LEU A 241 -9.94 -0.72 10.88
C LEU A 241 -10.27 -0.47 9.40
N GLY A 242 -11.33 0.29 9.15
CA GLY A 242 -11.87 0.49 7.80
C GLY A 242 -12.31 -0.81 7.11
N VAL A 243 -12.10 -0.90 5.78
CA VAL A 243 -12.65 -2.00 4.96
C VAL A 243 -11.70 -3.19 4.77
N SER A 244 -10.40 -3.01 5.00
CA SER A 244 -9.37 -3.98 4.62
C SER A 244 -8.47 -4.42 5.77
N ASN A 245 -8.55 -3.77 6.93
CA ASN A 245 -7.72 -4.12 8.08
C ASN A 245 -8.56 -4.77 9.18
N VAL A 246 -8.04 -5.88 9.71
CA VAL A 246 -8.63 -6.62 10.84
C VAL A 246 -7.78 -6.33 12.06
N TRP A 247 -8.43 -5.97 13.16
CA TRP A 247 -7.76 -5.73 14.44
C TRP A 247 -7.79 -6.99 15.29
N VAL A 248 -6.61 -7.45 15.71
CA VAL A 248 -6.44 -8.69 16.48
C VAL A 248 -5.67 -8.40 17.77
N GLU A 249 -6.15 -8.96 18.88
CA GLU A 249 -5.60 -8.73 20.23
C GLU A 249 -5.15 -10.02 20.92
N SER A 250 -4.18 -9.89 21.83
CA SER A 250 -3.85 -10.93 22.81
C SER A 250 -3.51 -10.33 24.16
N THR A 251 -3.70 -11.12 25.23
CA THR A 251 -3.18 -10.79 26.56
C THR A 251 -1.72 -11.23 26.68
N TYR A 252 -0.93 -10.45 27.41
CA TYR A 252 0.42 -10.79 27.82
C TYR A 252 0.53 -10.68 29.34
N GLU A 253 0.99 -11.74 30.00
CA GLU A 253 1.29 -11.75 31.44
C GLU A 253 2.80 -11.57 31.59
N ASP A 254 3.19 -10.48 32.26
CA ASP A 254 4.59 -10.20 32.57
C ASP A 254 5.15 -11.29 33.49
N PRO A 255 6.22 -12.00 33.11
CA PRO A 255 6.73 -13.12 33.88
C PRO A 255 7.41 -12.70 35.20
N GLU A 256 7.80 -11.43 35.34
CA GLU A 256 8.43 -10.89 36.54
C GLU A 256 7.40 -10.33 37.52
N THR A 257 6.39 -9.60 37.04
CA THR A 257 5.39 -8.94 37.90
C THR A 257 4.07 -9.70 38.02
N GLY A 258 3.73 -10.54 37.05
CA GLY A 258 2.41 -11.18 36.91
C GLY A 258 1.33 -10.23 36.39
N ASP A 259 1.70 -9.01 35.97
CA ASP A 259 0.73 -8.05 35.45
C ASP A 259 0.25 -8.46 34.06
N VAL A 260 -1.07 -8.38 33.85
CA VAL A 260 -1.69 -8.71 32.57
C VAL A 260 -1.95 -7.44 31.77
N SER A 261 -1.40 -7.38 30.56
CA SER A 261 -1.58 -6.31 29.59
C SER A 261 -2.26 -6.83 28.31
N VAL A 262 -2.83 -5.93 27.51
CA VAL A 262 -3.47 -6.25 26.23
C VAL A 262 -2.70 -5.58 25.10
N TRP A 263 -2.45 -6.32 24.03
CA TRP A 263 -1.67 -5.88 22.87
C TRP A 263 -2.42 -6.20 21.60
N GLY A 264 -2.41 -5.24 20.66
CA GLY A 264 -3.06 -5.37 19.36
C GLY A 264 -2.08 -5.38 18.19
N VAL A 265 -2.55 -5.85 17.05
CA VAL A 265 -1.87 -5.69 15.76
C VAL A 265 -2.91 -5.60 14.65
N SER A 266 -2.62 -4.72 13.68
CA SER A 266 -3.41 -4.59 12.46
C SER A 266 -3.00 -5.65 11.44
N LEU A 267 -3.97 -6.38 10.92
CA LEU A 267 -3.83 -7.35 9.84
C LEU A 267 -4.38 -6.74 8.55
N PHE A 268 -3.53 -6.49 7.56
CA PHE A 268 -3.98 -6.03 6.24
C PHE A 268 -4.46 -7.22 5.42
N ALA A 269 -5.77 -7.46 5.43
CA ALA A 269 -6.42 -8.61 4.81
C ALA A 269 -6.80 -8.40 3.34
N GLY A 270 -6.51 -7.21 2.78
CA GLY A 270 -6.86 -6.85 1.41
C GLY A 270 -8.38 -6.80 1.15
N TYR A 271 -8.75 -6.64 -0.11
CA TYR A 271 -10.15 -6.45 -0.54
C TYR A 271 -10.84 -7.75 -0.99
N ASP A 272 -10.11 -8.86 -1.14
CA ASP A 272 -10.60 -10.08 -1.82
C ASP A 272 -11.57 -10.92 -0.99
N GLY A 273 -11.65 -10.66 0.32
CA GLY A 273 -12.64 -11.21 1.23
C GLY A 273 -12.57 -12.72 1.49
N LYS A 274 -11.57 -13.46 0.99
CA LYS A 274 -11.55 -14.93 1.11
C LYS A 274 -11.43 -15.40 2.57
N ALA A 275 -10.58 -14.74 3.34
CA ALA A 275 -10.40 -15.00 4.78
C ALA A 275 -11.48 -14.34 5.67
N LYS A 276 -12.38 -13.54 5.09
CA LYS A 276 -13.42 -12.78 5.83
C LYS A 276 -14.26 -13.64 6.78
N PRO A 277 -14.63 -14.91 6.47
CA PRO A 277 -15.35 -15.76 7.42
C PRO A 277 -14.58 -16.10 8.70
N LEU A 278 -13.24 -16.02 8.68
CA LEU A 278 -12.41 -16.24 9.86
C LEU A 278 -12.34 -15.00 10.75
N TYR A 279 -12.50 -13.81 10.17
CA TYR A 279 -12.37 -12.52 10.85
C TYR A 279 -13.65 -12.08 11.59
N THR A 280 -14.47 -12.99 12.09
CA THR A 280 -15.60 -12.62 12.95
C THR A 280 -15.09 -12.21 14.34
N VAL A 281 -15.58 -11.09 14.87
CA VAL A 281 -15.26 -10.63 16.24
C VAL A 281 -15.47 -11.76 17.26
N GLY A 282 -14.46 -11.99 18.11
CA GLY A 282 -14.40 -13.08 19.09
C GLY A 282 -13.81 -14.38 18.56
N ASN A 283 -13.55 -14.51 17.26
CA ASN A 283 -12.78 -15.63 16.74
C ASN A 283 -11.31 -15.49 17.15
N GLN A 284 -10.70 -16.58 17.60
CA GLN A 284 -9.25 -16.66 17.75
C GLN A 284 -8.65 -17.23 16.48
N VAL A 285 -7.69 -16.52 15.92
CA VAL A 285 -7.01 -16.88 14.67
C VAL A 285 -5.52 -17.02 14.89
N GLN A 286 -4.91 -18.04 14.29
CA GLN A 286 -3.48 -18.07 13.98
C GLN A 286 -3.29 -17.50 12.59
N PHE A 287 -2.30 -16.64 12.42
CA PHE A 287 -1.99 -16.02 11.13
C PHE A 287 -0.50 -15.98 10.91
N THR A 288 -0.09 -16.26 9.67
CA THR A 288 1.26 -16.01 9.17
C THR A 288 1.19 -14.91 8.12
N GLY A 289 2.05 -13.91 8.23
CA GLY A 289 2.13 -12.83 7.25
C GLY A 289 3.46 -12.11 7.32
N VAL A 290 3.63 -11.10 6.48
CA VAL A 290 4.85 -10.28 6.42
C VAL A 290 4.67 -9.07 7.32
N CYS A 291 5.67 -8.80 8.17
CA CYS A 291 5.70 -7.57 8.95
C CYS A 291 6.01 -6.38 8.04
N GLU A 292 5.17 -5.35 8.08
CA GLU A 292 5.31 -4.13 7.29
C GLU A 292 5.24 -2.89 8.18
N GLU A 293 5.93 -1.85 7.77
CA GLU A 293 5.74 -0.50 8.28
C GLU A 293 4.88 0.29 7.29
N PHE A 294 3.73 0.79 7.73
CA PHE A 294 2.82 1.56 6.91
C PHE A 294 2.38 2.82 7.67
N SER A 295 2.67 3.99 7.10
CA SER A 295 2.34 5.30 7.69
C SER A 295 2.86 5.49 9.13
N GLY A 296 4.01 4.90 9.46
CA GLY A 296 4.63 5.00 10.79
C GLY A 296 4.14 3.97 11.82
N SER A 297 3.22 3.08 11.45
CA SER A 297 2.74 1.97 12.29
C SER A 297 3.13 0.63 11.71
N TYR A 298 3.26 -0.38 12.58
CA TYR A 298 3.55 -1.76 12.15
C TYR A 298 2.25 -2.55 11.94
N GLN A 299 2.19 -3.26 10.82
CA GLN A 299 1.08 -4.16 10.49
C GLN A 299 1.61 -5.51 9.98
N VAL A 300 0.69 -6.46 9.81
CA VAL A 300 0.98 -7.75 9.17
C VAL A 300 0.15 -7.88 7.89
N SER A 301 0.83 -8.09 6.76
CA SER A 301 0.23 -8.22 5.43
C SER A 301 0.53 -9.59 4.81
N GLY A 302 0.18 -9.79 3.53
CA GLY A 302 0.51 -11.02 2.81
C GLY A 302 -0.22 -12.25 3.34
N LEU A 303 -1.37 -12.04 3.99
CA LEU A 303 -2.18 -13.09 4.60
C LEU A 303 -2.81 -13.95 3.50
N THR A 304 -2.70 -15.27 3.65
CA THR A 304 -3.28 -16.23 2.71
C THR A 304 -4.38 -17.05 3.37
N TYR A 305 -5.34 -17.50 2.55
CA TYR A 305 -6.36 -18.44 2.98
C TYR A 305 -6.90 -19.23 1.79
N SER A 306 -6.82 -20.55 1.88
CA SER A 306 -7.39 -21.46 0.90
C SER A 306 -8.25 -22.54 1.59
N PRO A 307 -9.59 -22.50 1.44
CA PRO A 307 -10.45 -23.52 2.03
C PRO A 307 -10.31 -24.89 1.36
N TYR A 308 -9.82 -24.92 0.12
CA TYR A 308 -9.73 -26.15 -0.69
C TYR A 308 -8.31 -26.72 -0.76
N SER A 309 -7.29 -25.90 -0.58
CA SER A 309 -5.89 -26.30 -0.63
C SER A 309 -5.10 -25.51 0.43
N PRO A 310 -5.34 -25.80 1.72
CA PRO A 310 -4.76 -25.02 2.81
C PRO A 310 -3.24 -25.20 2.85
N SER A 311 -2.53 -24.10 3.10
CA SER A 311 -1.08 -24.10 3.35
C SER A 311 -0.76 -24.00 4.85
N GLU A 312 0.50 -24.20 5.22
CA GLU A 312 0.94 -23.99 6.61
C GLU A 312 0.84 -22.51 7.02
N ASP A 313 1.05 -21.60 6.06
CA ASP A 313 1.03 -20.15 6.24
C ASP A 313 -0.41 -19.57 6.22
N ASP A 314 -1.40 -20.37 5.84
CA ASP A 314 -2.79 -19.90 5.79
C ASP A 314 -3.31 -19.53 7.18
N VAL A 315 -4.16 -18.50 7.21
CA VAL A 315 -4.90 -18.11 8.41
C VAL A 315 -5.79 -19.28 8.87
N LYS A 316 -5.70 -19.61 10.15
CA LYS A 316 -6.42 -20.73 10.78
C LYS A 316 -7.33 -20.23 11.88
N LEU A 317 -8.57 -20.71 11.87
CA LEU A 317 -9.50 -20.52 12.98
C LEU A 317 -9.16 -21.53 14.10
N LEU A 318 -8.87 -21.03 15.30
CA LEU A 318 -8.57 -21.86 16.46
C LEU A 318 -9.80 -22.06 17.36
N SER A 319 -10.56 -21.00 17.59
CA SER A 319 -11.76 -21.03 18.44
C SER A 319 -12.70 -19.87 18.10
N LYS A 320 -13.95 -19.92 18.57
CA LYS A 320 -15.00 -18.91 18.31
C LYS A 320 -15.57 -18.37 19.61
N ASN A 321 -16.14 -17.17 19.56
CA ASN A 321 -16.88 -16.52 20.65
C ASN A 321 -16.06 -16.33 21.93
N ASN A 322 -14.75 -16.06 21.79
CA ASN A 322 -13.91 -15.72 22.91
C ASN A 322 -14.23 -14.30 23.41
N PRO A 323 -14.09 -14.04 24.72
CA PRO A 323 -14.11 -12.68 25.26
C PRO A 323 -13.02 -11.83 24.59
N ILE A 324 -13.34 -10.59 24.24
CA ILE A 324 -12.36 -9.65 23.70
C ILE A 324 -11.43 -9.20 24.83
N PRO A 325 -10.09 -9.34 24.70
CA PRO A 325 -9.13 -8.98 25.74
C PRO A 325 -9.33 -7.56 26.30
N SER A 326 -9.52 -6.59 25.41
CA SER A 326 -9.71 -5.18 25.77
C SER A 326 -11.12 -4.84 26.26
N ALA A 327 -12.08 -5.77 26.34
CA ALA A 327 -13.46 -5.48 26.72
C ALA A 327 -13.60 -4.81 28.10
N ASN A 328 -12.62 -5.05 28.99
CA ASN A 328 -12.55 -4.48 30.34
C ASN A 328 -11.52 -3.35 30.47
N GLN A 329 -10.82 -2.97 29.40
CA GLN A 329 -9.94 -1.79 29.39
C GLN A 329 -10.78 -0.53 29.21
N ILE A 330 -11.32 -0.08 30.34
CA ILE A 330 -12.25 1.02 30.45
C ILE A 330 -11.59 2.14 31.26
N ASP A 331 -11.59 3.36 30.75
CA ASP A 331 -10.94 4.50 31.41
C ASP A 331 -11.60 5.85 31.09
N THR A 332 -11.19 6.90 31.77
CA THR A 332 -11.56 8.28 31.43
C THR A 332 -10.65 8.86 30.36
N VAL A 333 -11.14 9.84 29.61
CA VAL A 333 -10.39 10.68 28.67
C VAL A 333 -9.20 11.33 29.38
N ALA A 334 -9.41 11.88 30.58
CA ALA A 334 -8.34 12.51 31.36
C ALA A 334 -7.17 11.55 31.63
N ASN A 335 -7.46 10.30 32.02
CA ASN A 335 -6.45 9.28 32.24
C ASN A 335 -5.84 8.77 30.94
N PHE A 336 -6.63 8.59 29.89
CA PHE A 336 -6.15 8.22 28.56
C PHE A 336 -5.11 9.22 28.04
N LEU A 337 -5.37 10.52 28.21
CA LEU A 337 -4.49 11.61 27.79
C LEU A 337 -3.18 11.70 28.59
N THR A 338 -3.01 10.93 29.67
CA THR A 338 -1.73 10.86 30.42
C THR A 338 -0.62 10.14 29.66
N GLY A 339 -0.96 9.43 28.57
CA GLY A 339 0.02 8.68 27.79
C GLY A 339 0.35 7.29 28.37
N LYS A 340 -0.45 6.77 29.30
CA LYS A 340 -0.13 5.51 29.99
C LYS A 340 -0.30 4.24 29.14
N TYR A 341 -1.04 4.32 28.04
CA TYR A 341 -1.27 3.21 27.13
C TYR A 341 -0.22 3.22 26.02
N HIS A 342 0.24 2.05 25.57
CA HIS A 342 1.04 1.99 24.35
C HIS A 342 0.17 2.36 23.13
N VAL A 343 0.79 2.98 22.12
CA VAL A 343 0.20 3.06 20.77
C VAL A 343 -0.15 1.63 20.33
N ASP A 344 -1.21 1.48 19.53
CA ASP A 344 -1.74 0.16 19.12
C ASP A 344 -2.36 -0.65 20.27
N THR A 345 -2.73 -0.01 21.37
CA THR A 345 -3.58 -0.58 22.43
C THR A 345 -5.05 -0.20 22.20
N PHE A 346 -5.99 -1.08 22.51
CA PHE A 346 -7.42 -0.77 22.40
C PHE A 346 -7.99 -0.29 23.73
N VAL A 347 -8.71 0.83 23.74
CA VAL A 347 -9.25 1.43 24.97
C VAL A 347 -10.72 1.81 24.77
N SER A 348 -11.52 1.60 25.82
CA SER A 348 -12.89 2.12 25.94
C SER A 348 -12.89 3.34 26.85
N LEU A 349 -13.38 4.49 26.37
CA LEU A 349 -13.48 5.72 27.15
C LEU A 349 -14.88 5.87 27.73
N THR A 350 -15.00 6.09 29.03
CA THR A 350 -16.29 6.16 29.74
C THR A 350 -16.98 7.50 29.63
N ASP A 351 -16.22 8.58 29.43
CA ASP A 351 -16.77 9.92 29.44
C ASP A 351 -17.73 10.14 28.29
N THR A 352 -18.77 10.93 28.55
CA THR A 352 -19.57 11.52 27.50
C THR A 352 -18.72 12.56 26.76
N ILE A 353 -18.60 12.40 25.45
CA ILE A 353 -17.83 13.29 24.58
C ILE A 353 -18.78 14.06 23.69
N THR A 354 -18.71 15.39 23.73
CA THR A 354 -19.41 16.30 22.81
C THR A 354 -18.48 16.67 21.67
N PHE A 355 -18.90 16.45 20.43
CA PHE A 355 -18.11 16.86 19.26
C PHE A 355 -18.27 18.36 19.01
N THR A 356 -17.16 19.07 18.99
CA THR A 356 -17.10 20.54 18.89
C THR A 356 -16.61 21.03 17.53
N GLY A 357 -16.03 20.13 16.74
CA GLY A 357 -15.51 20.42 15.40
C GLY A 357 -14.94 19.16 14.75
N GLY A 358 -14.34 19.32 13.58
CA GLY A 358 -13.70 18.25 12.84
C GLY A 358 -13.39 18.65 11.41
N TYR A 359 -12.95 17.69 10.62
CA TYR A 359 -12.80 17.79 9.17
C TYR A 359 -12.93 16.40 8.52
N GLY A 360 -13.14 16.37 7.20
CA GLY A 360 -13.33 15.14 6.45
C GLY A 360 -14.78 14.67 6.39
N GLY A 361 -15.01 13.58 5.67
CA GLY A 361 -16.32 13.02 5.42
C GLY A 361 -16.81 13.27 3.99
N LYS A 362 -17.56 12.32 3.45
CA LYS A 362 -18.00 12.35 2.05
C LYS A 362 -18.82 13.60 1.77
N ASP A 363 -18.53 14.24 0.65
CA ASP A 363 -19.16 15.46 0.16
C ASP A 363 -18.85 16.74 0.97
N GLU A 364 -18.05 16.65 2.04
CA GLU A 364 -17.52 17.82 2.75
C GLU A 364 -16.43 18.52 1.94
N ILE A 365 -16.27 19.82 2.15
CA ILE A 365 -15.23 20.62 1.50
C ILE A 365 -14.07 20.78 2.48
N ASP A 366 -12.88 20.37 2.05
CA ASP A 366 -11.63 20.67 2.73
C ASP A 366 -11.43 22.20 2.77
N PRO A 367 -11.39 22.81 3.96
CA PRO A 367 -11.29 24.26 4.09
C PRO A 367 -9.94 24.80 3.60
N ASP A 368 -8.88 23.99 3.60
CA ASP A 368 -7.55 24.42 3.19
C ASP A 368 -7.37 24.37 1.67
N THR A 369 -8.03 23.41 1.01
CA THR A 369 -7.82 23.13 -0.42
C THR A 369 -9.04 23.44 -1.29
N GLY A 370 -10.23 23.61 -0.70
CA GLY A 370 -11.50 23.80 -1.40
C GLY A 370 -12.03 22.53 -2.08
N VAL A 371 -11.44 21.37 -1.79
CA VAL A 371 -11.76 20.08 -2.44
C VAL A 371 -12.89 19.36 -1.74
N THR A 372 -13.79 18.77 -2.51
CA THR A 372 -14.79 17.84 -1.97
C THR A 372 -14.17 16.48 -1.65
N TYR A 373 -14.24 16.05 -0.40
CA TYR A 373 -13.86 14.71 0.04
C TYR A 373 -14.75 13.63 -0.60
N THR A 374 -14.14 12.56 -1.10
CA THR A 374 -14.83 11.46 -1.80
C THR A 374 -15.02 10.21 -0.94
N ASN A 375 -14.27 10.10 0.16
CA ASN A 375 -14.36 9.01 1.14
C ASN A 375 -15.05 9.48 2.43
N ASN A 376 -15.45 8.55 3.31
CA ASN A 376 -16.15 8.89 4.55
C ASN A 376 -15.26 8.90 5.81
N SER A 377 -13.94 9.07 5.66
CA SER A 377 -13.04 9.21 6.81
C SER A 377 -13.25 10.58 7.46
N ILE A 378 -13.32 10.64 8.78
CA ILE A 378 -13.60 11.87 9.53
C ILE A 378 -12.65 11.97 10.71
N THR A 379 -12.08 13.16 10.95
CA THR A 379 -11.44 13.50 12.21
C THR A 379 -12.35 14.42 13.00
N LEU A 380 -12.69 14.06 14.25
CA LEU A 380 -13.56 14.82 15.13
C LEU A 380 -12.79 15.34 16.34
N TYR A 381 -13.09 16.59 16.74
CA TYR A 381 -12.59 17.19 17.98
C TYR A 381 -13.69 17.12 19.04
N GLY A 382 -13.44 16.35 20.10
CA GLY A 382 -14.35 16.12 21.21
C GLY A 382 -13.94 16.84 22.49
N LYS A 383 -14.92 17.16 23.34
CA LYS A 383 -14.72 17.61 24.72
C LYS A 383 -15.60 16.84 25.69
N THR A 384 -15.04 16.49 26.85
CA THR A 384 -15.81 15.97 27.99
C THR A 384 -16.48 17.11 28.77
N GLU A 385 -17.40 16.76 29.67
CA GLU A 385 -18.00 17.72 30.62
C GLU A 385 -16.95 18.40 31.51
N THR A 386 -15.88 17.69 31.86
CA THR A 386 -14.74 18.22 32.64
C THR A 386 -13.82 19.15 31.84
N GLY A 387 -14.04 19.27 30.52
CA GLY A 387 -13.28 20.13 29.62
C GLY A 387 -12.07 19.47 28.96
N ASP A 388 -11.85 18.17 29.18
CA ASP A 388 -10.76 17.43 28.56
C ASP A 388 -11.02 17.31 27.05
N SER A 389 -9.99 17.60 26.25
CA SER A 389 -10.10 17.63 24.78
C SER A 389 -9.46 16.39 24.18
N ILE A 390 -10.18 15.71 23.29
CA ILE A 390 -9.73 14.50 22.61
C ILE A 390 -9.99 14.61 21.11
N SER A 391 -9.15 13.97 20.31
CA SER A 391 -9.37 13.82 18.87
C SER A 391 -9.70 12.36 18.56
N VAL A 392 -10.74 12.17 17.76
CA VAL A 392 -11.32 10.88 17.40
C VAL A 392 -11.26 10.74 15.89
N TYR A 393 -10.60 9.69 15.41
CA TYR A 393 -10.54 9.38 13.99
C TYR A 393 -11.52 8.26 13.64
N LEU A 394 -12.37 8.52 12.65
CA LEU A 394 -13.26 7.56 12.02
C LEU A 394 -12.64 7.17 10.66
N PRO A 395 -12.11 5.96 10.50
CA PRO A 395 -11.49 5.54 9.25
C PRO A 395 -12.53 5.35 8.13
N ASN A 396 -12.08 5.38 6.87
CA ASN A 396 -12.92 5.07 5.71
C ASN A 396 -13.62 3.71 5.88
N GLY A 397 -14.94 3.67 5.71
CA GLY A 397 -15.78 2.50 5.97
C GLY A 397 -16.33 2.40 7.40
N ALA A 398 -15.95 3.30 8.31
CA ALA A 398 -16.60 3.39 9.61
C ALA A 398 -18.07 3.78 9.44
N VAL A 399 -18.95 3.09 10.16
CA VAL A 399 -20.40 3.31 10.08
C VAL A 399 -20.88 4.04 11.33
N VAL A 400 -21.15 5.33 11.19
CA VAL A 400 -21.85 6.13 12.18
C VAL A 400 -23.30 6.29 11.73
N LYS A 401 -24.26 6.12 12.65
CA LYS A 401 -25.68 6.25 12.35
C LYS A 401 -26.33 7.34 13.18
N ASP A 402 -27.29 8.04 12.59
CA ASP A 402 -28.20 8.90 13.33
C ASP A 402 -29.28 8.08 14.07
N ASP A 403 -30.17 8.78 14.78
CA ASP A 403 -31.24 8.19 15.58
C ASP A 403 -32.27 7.42 14.72
N ASP A 404 -32.39 7.77 13.44
CA ASP A 404 -33.24 7.10 12.45
C ASP A 404 -32.54 5.90 11.79
N GLY A 405 -31.28 5.66 12.12
CA GLY A 405 -30.47 4.58 11.57
C GLY A 405 -29.81 4.89 10.22
N ASN A 406 -29.91 6.13 9.73
CA ASN A 406 -29.23 6.58 8.51
C ASN A 406 -27.74 6.78 8.77
N GLN A 407 -26.91 6.44 7.79
CA GLN A 407 -25.46 6.64 7.92
C GLN A 407 -25.10 8.11 7.80
N ILE A 408 -24.25 8.59 8.71
CA ILE A 408 -23.67 9.92 8.68
C ILE A 408 -22.29 9.82 8.05
N PHE A 409 -22.08 10.56 6.96
CA PHE A 409 -20.81 10.57 6.24
C PHE A 409 -20.05 11.89 6.39
N SER A 410 -20.55 12.85 7.17
CA SER A 410 -20.04 14.22 7.21
C SER A 410 -19.76 14.66 8.65
N TYR A 411 -18.62 15.33 8.88
CA TYR A 411 -18.26 15.82 10.21
C TYR A 411 -19.23 16.91 10.71
N THR A 412 -19.73 17.76 9.82
CA THR A 412 -20.64 18.86 10.19
C THR A 412 -21.94 18.36 10.79
N LYS A 413 -22.39 17.16 10.40
CA LYS A 413 -23.57 16.48 10.97
C LYS A 413 -23.32 15.85 12.34
N LEU A 414 -22.06 15.72 12.75
CA LEU A 414 -21.62 15.17 14.03
C LEU A 414 -21.32 16.27 15.06
N VAL A 415 -20.95 17.48 14.63
CA VAL A 415 -20.75 18.63 15.51
C VAL A 415 -22.03 18.93 16.32
N GLY A 416 -21.86 19.14 17.63
CA GLY A 416 -22.92 19.35 18.61
C GLY A 416 -23.52 18.07 19.17
N ARG A 417 -23.30 16.91 18.54
CA ARG A 417 -23.77 15.63 19.07
C ARG A 417 -22.83 15.10 20.14
N THR A 418 -23.38 14.28 21.03
CA THR A 418 -22.63 13.61 22.08
C THR A 418 -22.58 12.11 21.87
N THR A 419 -21.54 11.46 22.38
CA THR A 419 -21.46 10.00 22.45
C THR A 419 -21.01 9.56 23.83
N ASP A 420 -21.55 8.45 24.31
CA ASP A 420 -21.09 7.80 25.54
C ASP A 420 -20.35 6.51 25.16
N GLY A 421 -19.23 6.25 25.83
CA GLY A 421 -18.59 4.95 25.67
C GLY A 421 -17.99 4.77 24.28
N ILE A 422 -17.04 5.62 23.89
CA ILE A 422 -16.32 5.42 22.63
C ILE A 422 -15.21 4.38 22.80
N ARG A 423 -14.96 3.57 21.79
CA ARG A 423 -13.92 2.55 21.82
C ARG A 423 -13.07 2.61 20.57
N GLY A 424 -11.76 2.46 20.72
CA GLY A 424 -10.85 2.56 19.60
C GLY A 424 -9.41 2.19 19.95
N VAL A 425 -8.57 2.21 18.93
CA VAL A 425 -7.12 2.01 19.04
C VAL A 425 -6.46 3.33 19.40
N VAL A 426 -5.50 3.29 20.33
CA VAL A 426 -4.65 4.42 20.70
C VAL A 426 -3.69 4.70 19.54
N GLU A 427 -3.77 5.91 19.00
CA GLU A 427 -2.80 6.44 18.04
C GLU A 427 -2.13 7.69 18.61
N GLU A 428 -0.93 8.00 18.15
CA GLU A 428 -0.24 9.23 18.50
C GLU A 428 -0.02 10.09 17.26
N TYR A 429 -0.48 11.33 17.30
CA TYR A 429 -0.26 12.31 16.24
C TYR A 429 0.26 13.61 16.85
N ASN A 430 1.42 14.07 16.38
CA ASN A 430 2.10 15.26 16.89
C ASN A 430 2.27 15.30 18.41
N GLY A 431 2.63 14.17 19.03
CA GLY A 431 2.85 14.10 20.48
C GLY A 431 1.57 14.02 21.32
N ARG A 432 0.41 13.79 20.69
CA ARG A 432 -0.89 13.73 21.36
C ARG A 432 -1.61 12.44 21.03
N TYR A 433 -2.25 11.87 22.05
CA TYR A 433 -3.06 10.68 21.90
C TYR A 433 -4.38 11.01 21.19
N ASN A 434 -4.69 10.19 20.19
CA ASN A 434 -5.94 10.19 19.44
C ASN A 434 -6.55 8.80 19.54
N LEU A 435 -7.86 8.71 19.32
CA LEU A 435 -8.57 7.44 19.34
C LEU A 435 -9.12 7.12 17.95
N THR A 436 -8.67 6.02 17.35
CA THR A 436 -9.19 5.53 16.08
C THR A 436 -10.29 4.50 16.31
N VAL A 437 -11.52 4.82 15.88
CA VAL A 437 -12.68 3.96 16.10
C VAL A 437 -12.70 2.80 15.11
N LEU A 438 -12.97 1.58 15.60
CA LEU A 438 -13.16 0.41 14.73
C LEU A 438 -14.54 0.45 14.06
N GLY A 439 -14.57 0.17 12.76
CA GLY A 439 -15.69 0.49 11.85
C GLY A 439 -17.04 -0.18 12.12
N THR A 440 -17.13 -1.07 13.10
CA THR A 440 -18.38 -1.75 13.52
C THR A 440 -18.86 -1.36 14.92
N ALA A 441 -18.10 -0.56 15.67
CA ALA A 441 -18.58 0.00 16.93
C ALA A 441 -19.52 1.17 16.60
N SER A 442 -20.81 0.88 16.52
CA SER A 442 -21.86 1.88 16.40
C SER A 442 -21.68 2.94 17.49
N MET A 443 -21.10 4.08 17.12
CA MET A 443 -21.05 5.25 17.98
C MET A 443 -22.50 5.69 18.18
N LYS A 444 -23.05 5.45 19.38
CA LYS A 444 -24.38 5.92 19.71
C LYS A 444 -24.27 7.43 19.91
N LEU A 445 -24.95 8.15 19.05
CA LEU A 445 -25.06 9.60 19.13
C LEU A 445 -26.31 9.96 19.92
N ARG A 446 -26.24 11.03 20.72
CA ARG A 446 -27.42 11.71 21.23
C ARG A 446 -27.55 13.08 20.54
N PRO A 447 -28.77 13.62 20.40
CA PRO A 447 -28.98 14.97 19.90
C PRO A 447 -28.20 15.99 20.73
N ALA A 448 -27.81 17.10 20.11
CA ALA A 448 -27.44 18.29 20.86
C ALA A 448 -28.60 18.62 21.80
N GLU A 449 -28.35 18.80 23.10
CA GLU A 449 -29.39 19.27 24.00
C GLU A 449 -29.99 20.55 23.42
N SER A 450 -31.30 20.55 23.16
CA SER A 450 -31.99 21.77 22.79
C SER A 450 -31.82 22.73 23.95
N THR A 451 -31.09 23.82 23.75
CA THR A 451 -31.19 25.00 24.60
C THR A 451 -32.55 25.68 24.36
N ASP A 452 -33.63 24.94 24.57
CA ASP A 452 -34.98 25.45 24.70
C ASP A 452 -35.39 25.20 26.15
N ALA A 453 -34.96 26.11 27.02
CA ALA A 453 -35.49 26.26 28.36
C ALA A 453 -35.78 27.74 28.61
N GLU A 454 -37.09 28.02 28.63
CA GLU A 454 -37.82 29.19 29.17
C GLU A 454 -37.71 30.56 28.50
#